data_AF-A0A8X6F7P1-F1
#
_entry.id   AF-A0A8X6F7P1-F1
#
_cell.length_a   1.000
_cell.length_b   1.000
_cell.length_c   1.000
_cell.angle_alpha   90.00
_cell.angle_beta   90.00
_cell.angle_gamma   90.00
#
_symmetry.space_group_name_H-M   'P 1'
#
loop_
_entity.id
_entity.type
_entity.pdbx_description
1 polymer ?
#
loop_
_entity_poly.entity_id
_entity_poly.type
_entity_poly.pdbx_seq_one_letter_code
_entity_poly.pdbx_strand_id
1 'polypeptide(L)'
;NFSRLQEDLKDLSNLEINYYATVPLKGVPNTMESLMELVEDFPTQTQLVNNGIGVPLNMELFPLSALDADVPRFLESKALVDQLDLLESQFDDIRATKKTFQEWLLNVPPVLSQEIEDEIGLFNNELERISFVFYKVLGNINLAEDADVEQFKEAFDAYAGDGTSLPDKYYRRLNVLIHKI
;
A
#
# COMPACT_ATOMS: atom_id res chain seq x y z
N ASN A 1 15.45 -26.99 -24.10
CA ASN A 1 16.51 -26.58 -23.15
C ASN A 1 16.01 -26.43 -21.71
N PHE A 2 14.78 -25.95 -21.46
CA PHE A 2 14.27 -25.75 -20.10
C PHE A 2 13.91 -27.04 -19.33
N SER A 3 13.47 -28.10 -20.00
CA SER A 3 13.14 -29.38 -19.35
C SER A 3 14.33 -30.03 -18.64
N ARG A 4 15.56 -29.82 -19.15
CA ARG A 4 16.80 -30.25 -18.48
C ARG A 4 17.06 -29.48 -17.19
N LEU A 5 16.84 -28.16 -17.21
CA LEU A 5 17.04 -27.29 -16.06
C LEU A 5 16.10 -27.66 -14.90
N GLN A 6 14.86 -28.05 -15.20
CA GLN A 6 13.86 -28.49 -14.22
C GLN A 6 14.22 -29.83 -13.59
N GLU A 7 14.78 -30.75 -14.37
CA GLU A 7 15.26 -32.05 -13.89
C GLU A 7 16.49 -31.90 -12.98
N ASP A 8 17.41 -31.01 -13.34
CA ASP A 8 18.63 -30.73 -12.57
C ASP A 8 18.37 -30.03 -11.21
N LEU A 9 17.23 -29.34 -11.06
CA LEU A 9 16.92 -28.50 -9.89
C LEU A 9 15.84 -29.08 -8.95
N LYS A 10 15.28 -30.24 -9.30
CA LYS A 10 14.11 -30.86 -8.63
C LYS A 10 14.32 -31.16 -7.14
N ASP A 11 15.56 -31.43 -6.74
CA ASP A 11 15.91 -31.77 -5.35
C ASP A 11 16.63 -30.62 -4.60
N LEU A 12 16.91 -29.50 -5.30
CA LEU A 12 17.72 -28.39 -4.78
C LEU A 12 16.92 -27.09 -4.59
N SER A 13 15.70 -27.00 -5.13
CA SER A 13 14.91 -25.77 -5.10
C SER A 13 13.42 -26.05 -4.98
N ASN A 14 12.72 -25.20 -4.23
CA ASN A 14 11.26 -25.13 -4.22
C ASN A 14 10.84 -23.99 -5.15
N LEU A 15 10.03 -24.30 -6.17
CA LEU A 15 9.55 -23.31 -7.13
C LEU A 15 8.13 -22.89 -6.74
N GLU A 16 7.97 -21.64 -6.33
CA GLU A 16 6.67 -21.02 -6.09
C GLU A 16 6.33 -20.09 -7.27
N ILE A 17 5.23 -20.37 -7.97
CA ILE A 17 4.78 -19.58 -9.11
C ILE A 17 3.66 -18.66 -8.64
N ASN A 18 3.97 -17.38 -8.50
CA ASN A 18 2.99 -16.33 -8.23
C ASN A 18 2.64 -15.64 -9.54
N TYR A 19 1.36 -15.65 -9.91
CA TYR A 19 0.87 -15.10 -11.18
C TYR A 19 -0.32 -14.16 -10.97
N TYR A 20 -0.35 -13.09 -11.75
CA TYR A 20 -1.40 -12.07 -11.73
C TYR A 20 -1.88 -11.85 -13.16
N ALA A 21 -3.18 -12.06 -13.40
CA ALA A 21 -3.83 -11.79 -14.68
C ALA A 21 -4.95 -10.77 -14.54
N THR A 22 -5.14 -10.00 -15.61
CA THR A 22 -6.29 -9.11 -15.79
C THR A 22 -7.50 -9.83 -16.40
N VAL A 23 -7.32 -11.04 -16.94
CA VAL A 23 -8.40 -11.88 -17.50
C VAL A 23 -8.71 -13.07 -16.59
N PRO A 24 -9.98 -13.50 -16.44
CA PRO A 24 -10.33 -14.65 -15.62
C PRO A 24 -9.69 -15.94 -16.16
N LEU A 25 -8.88 -16.59 -15.33
CA LEU A 25 -8.23 -17.84 -15.67
C LEU A 25 -9.14 -19.03 -15.42
N LYS A 26 -8.99 -20.08 -16.23
CA LYS A 26 -9.67 -21.37 -15.99
C LYS A 26 -8.94 -22.28 -14.99
N GLY A 27 -7.70 -21.93 -14.59
CA GLY A 27 -6.90 -22.65 -13.61
C GLY A 27 -5.68 -21.86 -13.15
N VAL A 28 -5.21 -22.11 -11.92
CA VAL A 28 -3.98 -21.49 -11.37
C VAL A 28 -2.80 -22.41 -11.67
N PRO A 29 -1.75 -21.94 -12.37
CA PRO A 29 -0.62 -22.78 -12.72
C PRO A 29 0.27 -23.01 -11.49
N ASN A 30 0.34 -24.26 -11.02
CA ASN A 30 1.21 -24.66 -9.91
C ASN A 30 2.42 -25.47 -10.38
N THR A 31 2.53 -25.73 -11.69
CA THR A 31 3.67 -26.41 -12.33
C THR A 31 4.15 -25.64 -13.55
N MET A 32 5.38 -25.88 -13.99
CA MET A 32 5.92 -25.24 -15.19
C MET A 32 5.13 -25.62 -16.45
N GLU A 33 4.67 -26.87 -16.55
CA GLU A 33 3.84 -27.34 -17.65
C GLU A 33 2.51 -26.57 -17.70
N SER A 34 1.84 -26.43 -16.55
CA SER A 34 0.59 -25.67 -16.47
C SER A 34 0.78 -24.17 -16.76
N LEU A 35 1.97 -23.62 -16.48
CA LEU A 35 2.31 -22.24 -16.82
C LEU A 35 2.49 -22.09 -18.34
N MET A 36 3.12 -23.06 -19.01
CA MET A 36 3.26 -23.06 -20.47
C MET A 36 1.89 -23.19 -21.16
N GLU A 37 1.03 -24.10 -20.69
CA GLU A 37 -0.35 -24.23 -21.16
C GLU A 37 -1.12 -22.92 -20.99
N LEU A 38 -0.93 -22.23 -19.86
CA LEU A 38 -1.55 -20.93 -19.61
C LEU A 38 -1.14 -19.88 -20.65
N VAL A 39 0.16 -19.82 -20.99
CA VAL A 39 0.69 -18.90 -22.00
C VAL A 39 0.15 -19.22 -23.39
N GLU A 40 0.07 -20.51 -23.74
CA GLU A 40 -0.48 -20.98 -25.02
C GLU A 40 -1.97 -20.67 -25.16
N ASP A 41 -2.74 -20.82 -24.07
CA ASP A 41 -4.18 -20.57 -24.05
C ASP A 41 -4.56 -19.08 -23.90
N PHE A 42 -3.60 -18.22 -23.58
CA PHE A 42 -3.85 -16.80 -23.31
C PHE A 42 -4.61 -16.06 -24.43
N PRO A 43 -4.33 -16.26 -25.74
CA PRO A 43 -5.11 -15.64 -26.81
C PRO A 43 -6.59 -16.05 -26.80
N THR A 44 -6.86 -17.33 -26.55
CA THR A 44 -8.24 -17.87 -26.43
C THR A 44 -8.95 -17.29 -25.22
N GLN A 45 -8.25 -17.14 -24.10
CA GLN A 45 -8.80 -16.52 -22.89
C GLN A 45 -9.09 -15.02 -23.11
N THR A 46 -8.23 -14.31 -23.83
CA THR A 46 -8.43 -12.89 -24.16
C THR A 46 -9.65 -12.68 -25.05
N GLN A 47 -9.95 -13.61 -25.97
CA GLN A 47 -11.16 -13.57 -26.81
C GLN A 47 -12.47 -13.55 -26.00
N LEU A 48 -12.47 -14.16 -24.81
CA LEU A 48 -13.63 -14.22 -23.93
C LEU A 48 -13.89 -12.89 -23.21
N VAL A 49 -12.94 -11.96 -23.22
CA VAL A 49 -13.02 -10.69 -22.49
C VAL A 49 -13.21 -9.54 -23.49
N ASN A 50 -14.26 -8.75 -23.28
CA ASN A 50 -14.55 -7.54 -24.06
C ASN A 50 -14.51 -7.78 -25.59
N ASN A 51 -15.15 -8.87 -26.06
CA ASN A 51 -15.17 -9.28 -27.47
C ASN A 51 -13.77 -9.46 -28.09
N GLY A 52 -12.79 -9.89 -27.30
CA GLY A 52 -11.42 -10.13 -27.74
C GLY A 52 -10.51 -8.91 -27.76
N ILE A 53 -10.98 -7.78 -27.25
CA ILE A 53 -10.16 -6.58 -27.00
C ILE A 53 -9.31 -6.77 -25.73
N GLY A 54 -9.73 -7.65 -24.82
CA GLY A 54 -9.08 -7.85 -23.54
C GLY A 54 -9.37 -6.72 -22.55
N VAL A 55 -8.54 -6.63 -21.51
CA VAL A 55 -8.62 -5.57 -20.48
C VAL A 55 -7.67 -4.44 -20.85
N PRO A 56 -8.13 -3.17 -20.88
CA PRO A 56 -7.26 -2.02 -21.13
C PRO A 56 -6.09 -1.97 -20.13
N LEU A 57 -4.87 -1.91 -20.65
CA LEU A 57 -3.65 -1.71 -19.83
C LEU A 57 -3.36 -0.24 -19.60
N ASN A 58 -3.62 0.59 -20.61
CA ASN A 58 -3.40 2.02 -20.59
C ASN A 58 -4.70 2.73 -20.98
N MET A 59 -5.00 3.83 -20.31
CA MET A 59 -6.10 4.72 -20.66
C MET A 59 -5.58 6.15 -20.69
N GLU A 60 -5.90 6.87 -21.75
CA GLU A 60 -5.68 8.32 -21.79
C GLU A 60 -6.93 9.01 -21.26
N LEU A 61 -6.77 9.79 -20.20
CA LEU A 61 -7.83 10.58 -19.59
C LEU A 61 -7.71 12.01 -20.08
N PHE A 62 -8.83 12.57 -20.55
CA PHE A 62 -8.95 13.98 -20.87
C PHE A 62 -9.82 14.66 -19.81
N PRO A 63 -9.40 15.84 -19.31
CA PRO A 63 -10.19 16.54 -18.32
C PRO A 63 -11.53 16.96 -18.92
N LEU A 64 -12.63 16.70 -18.20
CA LEU A 64 -13.97 17.10 -18.65
C LEU A 64 -14.10 18.61 -18.84
N SER A 65 -13.29 19.40 -18.12
CA SER A 65 -13.19 20.85 -18.30
C SER A 65 -12.70 21.28 -19.68
N ALA A 66 -12.13 20.37 -20.48
CA ALA A 66 -11.78 20.62 -21.88
C ALA A 66 -12.99 20.50 -22.82
N LEU A 67 -14.06 19.83 -22.38
CA LEU A 67 -15.31 19.64 -23.13
C LEU A 67 -16.41 20.58 -22.66
N ASP A 68 -16.44 20.91 -21.37
CA ASP A 68 -17.44 21.77 -20.73
C ASP A 68 -16.78 22.71 -19.72
N ALA A 69 -16.96 24.01 -19.88
CA ALA A 69 -16.36 25.04 -19.03
C ALA A 69 -16.96 25.10 -17.62
N ASP A 70 -18.16 24.53 -17.42
CA ASP A 70 -18.85 24.52 -16.11
C ASP A 70 -18.35 23.38 -15.20
N VAL A 71 -17.53 22.47 -15.71
CA VAL A 71 -16.94 21.39 -14.92
C VAL A 71 -15.70 21.90 -14.17
N PRO A 72 -15.58 21.64 -12.84
CA PRO A 72 -14.44 22.09 -12.05
C PRO A 72 -13.11 21.68 -12.66
N ARG A 73 -12.17 22.63 -12.70
CA ARG A 73 -10.80 22.34 -13.11
C ARG A 73 -10.05 21.75 -11.93
N PHE A 74 -9.23 20.75 -12.21
CA PHE A 74 -8.22 20.30 -11.26
C PHE A 74 -6.99 21.19 -11.46
N LEU A 75 -6.76 22.08 -10.49
CA LEU A 75 -5.60 22.97 -10.46
C LEU A 75 -4.94 22.80 -9.09
N GLU A 76 -3.89 21.98 -9.04
CA GLU A 76 -3.09 21.83 -7.85
C GLU A 76 -2.40 23.16 -7.52
N SER A 77 -2.83 23.80 -6.43
CA SER A 77 -2.14 24.97 -5.92
C SER A 77 -0.84 24.54 -5.23
N LYS A 78 0.19 25.39 -5.26
CA LYS A 78 1.45 25.12 -4.54
C LYS A 78 1.22 24.83 -3.05
N ALA A 79 0.29 25.56 -2.43
CA ALA A 79 -0.06 25.33 -1.03
C ALA A 79 -0.64 23.93 -0.79
N LEU A 80 -1.47 23.44 -1.72
CA LEU A 80 -2.04 22.09 -1.63
C LEU A 80 -0.96 21.03 -1.80
N VAL A 81 -0.03 21.22 -2.74
CA VAL A 81 1.13 20.34 -2.95
C VAL A 81 1.99 20.26 -1.70
N ASP A 82 2.33 21.39 -1.08
CA ASP A 82 3.14 21.40 0.15
C ASP A 82 2.46 20.62 1.30
N GLN A 83 1.12 20.66 1.39
CA GLN A 83 0.38 19.86 2.38
C GLN A 83 0.32 18.37 2.02
N LEU A 84 0.22 18.03 0.73
CA LEU A 84 0.24 16.64 0.27
C LEU A 84 1.59 15.99 0.55
N ASP A 85 2.70 16.69 0.29
CA ASP A 85 4.05 16.21 0.59
C ASP A 85 4.23 15.95 2.10
N LEU A 86 3.69 16.84 2.95
CA LEU A 86 3.71 16.66 4.39
C LEU A 86 2.84 15.46 4.83
N LEU A 87 1.64 15.33 4.25
CA LEU A 87 0.74 14.22 4.51
C LEU A 87 1.38 12.88 4.13
N GLU A 88 2.01 12.81 2.96
CA GLU A 88 2.74 11.62 2.49
C GLU A 88 3.88 11.25 3.45
N SER A 89 4.74 12.22 3.80
CA SER A 89 5.86 11.98 4.70
C SER A 89 5.41 11.45 6.08
N GLN A 90 4.34 12.03 6.65
CA GLN A 90 3.80 11.57 7.94
C GLN A 90 3.15 10.19 7.82
N PHE A 91 2.45 9.93 6.72
CA PHE A 91 1.83 8.63 6.48
C PHE A 91 2.86 7.52 6.30
N ASP A 92 3.96 7.82 5.61
CA ASP A 92 5.08 6.91 5.42
C ASP A 92 5.76 6.56 6.75
N ASP A 93 5.97 7.52 7.65
CA ASP A 93 6.45 7.22 9.01
C ASP A 93 5.53 6.22 9.73
N ILE A 94 4.21 6.44 9.68
CA ILE A 94 3.24 5.53 10.30
C ILE A 94 3.33 4.13 9.68
N ARG A 95 3.33 4.03 8.35
CA ARG A 95 3.36 2.74 7.63
C ARG A 95 4.67 1.99 7.85
N ALA A 96 5.79 2.69 7.74
CA ALA A 96 7.11 2.12 7.99
C ALA A 96 7.21 1.64 9.45
N THR A 97 6.77 2.45 10.40
CA THR A 97 6.76 2.08 11.82
C THR A 97 5.87 0.87 12.09
N LYS A 98 4.66 0.80 11.53
CA LYS A 98 3.78 -0.36 11.68
C LYS A 98 4.41 -1.63 11.14
N LYS A 99 5.04 -1.55 9.95
CA LYS A 99 5.76 -2.69 9.36
C LYS A 99 6.90 -3.16 10.27
N THR A 100 7.77 -2.25 10.68
CA THR A 100 8.90 -2.58 11.57
C THR A 100 8.43 -3.09 12.93
N PHE A 101 7.35 -2.53 13.48
CA PHE A 101 6.75 -2.99 14.73
C PHE A 101 6.24 -4.43 14.62
N GLN A 102 5.54 -4.77 13.53
CA GLN A 102 5.09 -6.14 13.28
C GLN A 102 6.25 -7.13 13.12
N GLU A 103 7.30 -6.74 12.39
CA GLU A 103 8.52 -7.54 12.23
C GLU A 103 9.24 -7.74 13.58
N TRP A 104 9.28 -6.71 14.41
CA TRP A 104 9.86 -6.77 15.74
C TRP A 104 9.07 -7.68 16.68
N LEU A 105 7.73 -7.62 16.67
CA LEU A 105 6.87 -8.47 17.49
C LEU A 105 7.12 -9.97 17.29
N LEU A 106 7.55 -10.39 16.09
CA LEU A 106 7.92 -11.79 15.81
C LEU A 106 9.15 -12.26 16.61
N ASN A 107 9.98 -11.32 17.05
CA ASN A 107 11.24 -11.57 17.76
C ASN A 107 11.18 -11.21 19.24
N VAL A 108 10.03 -10.73 19.73
CA VAL A 108 9.84 -10.35 21.13
C VAL A 108 9.88 -11.60 22.03
N PRO A 109 10.59 -11.58 23.18
CA PRO A 109 10.61 -12.69 24.12
C PRO A 109 9.19 -13.10 24.57
N PRO A 110 8.93 -14.40 24.76
CA PRO A 110 7.59 -14.89 25.13
C PRO A 110 7.18 -14.55 26.56
N VAL A 111 8.08 -13.99 27.38
CA VAL A 111 7.82 -13.57 28.75
C VAL A 111 8.32 -12.14 28.91
N LEU A 112 7.40 -11.22 29.09
CA LEU A 112 7.65 -9.80 29.34
C LEU A 112 7.09 -9.41 30.71
N SER A 113 7.52 -8.27 31.24
CA SER A 113 6.82 -7.66 32.37
C SER A 113 5.49 -7.08 31.89
N GLN A 114 4.48 -7.08 32.77
CA GLN A 114 3.16 -6.50 32.45
C GLN A 114 3.27 -5.04 31.97
N GLU A 115 4.18 -4.27 32.55
CA GLU A 115 4.44 -2.88 32.16
C GLU A 115 4.88 -2.77 30.69
N ILE A 116 5.79 -3.65 30.23
CA ILE A 116 6.25 -3.66 28.85
C ILE A 116 5.14 -4.12 27.90
N GLU A 117 4.36 -5.14 28.28
CA GLU A 117 3.22 -5.60 27.49
C GLU A 117 2.17 -4.50 27.30
N ASP A 118 1.85 -3.77 28.37
CA ASP A 118 0.92 -2.65 28.34
C ASP A 118 1.45 -1.52 27.45
N GLU A 119 2.75 -1.19 27.54
CA GLU A 119 3.38 -0.19 26.65
C GLU A 119 3.31 -0.59 25.17
N ILE A 120 3.60 -1.86 24.85
CA ILE A 120 3.48 -2.41 23.49
C ILE A 120 2.03 -2.29 22.99
N GLY A 121 1.07 -2.69 23.82
CA GLY A 121 -0.36 -2.64 23.49
C GLY A 121 -0.85 -1.22 23.24
N LEU A 122 -0.48 -0.27 24.11
CA LEU A 122 -0.81 1.14 23.95
C LEU A 122 -0.21 1.73 22.67
N PHE A 123 1.06 1.43 22.39
CA PHE A 123 1.73 1.90 21.17
C PHE A 123 1.06 1.36 19.90
N ASN A 124 0.72 0.06 19.88
CA ASN A 124 -0.01 -0.54 18.77
C ASN A 124 -1.38 0.11 18.54
N ASN A 125 -2.16 0.30 19.61
CA ASN A 125 -3.47 0.94 19.52
C ASN A 125 -3.38 2.37 19.00
N GLU A 126 -2.34 3.10 19.39
CA GLU A 126 -2.09 4.46 18.87
C GLU A 126 -1.76 4.44 17.37
N LEU A 127 -0.87 3.54 16.93
CA LEU A 127 -0.53 3.39 15.50
C LEU A 127 -1.76 3.02 14.66
N GLU A 128 -2.62 2.12 15.15
CA GLU A 128 -3.86 1.75 14.46
C GLU A 128 -4.82 2.94 14.35
N ARG A 129 -5.05 3.66 15.46
CA ARG A 129 -5.93 4.82 15.50
C ARG A 129 -5.50 5.89 14.52
N ILE A 130 -4.21 6.24 14.50
CA ILE A 130 -3.70 7.31 13.63
C ILE A 130 -3.69 6.86 12.18
N SER A 131 -3.28 5.61 11.90
CA SER A 131 -3.35 5.04 10.56
C SER A 131 -4.76 5.11 9.97
N PHE A 132 -5.79 4.82 10.79
CA PHE A 132 -7.19 4.94 10.37
C PHE A 132 -7.58 6.37 9.99
N VAL A 133 -7.16 7.37 10.77
CA VAL A 133 -7.42 8.80 10.46
C VAL A 133 -6.80 9.18 9.12
N PHE A 134 -5.55 8.76 8.86
CA PHE A 134 -4.90 9.02 7.58
C PHE A 134 -5.64 8.38 6.41
N TYR A 135 -6.06 7.11 6.52
CA TYR A 135 -6.87 6.46 5.49
C TYR A 135 -8.19 7.18 5.24
N LYS A 136 -8.84 7.67 6.30
CA LYS A 136 -10.07 8.45 6.19
C LYS A 136 -9.83 9.76 5.45
N VAL A 137 -8.78 10.51 5.78
CA VAL A 137 -8.44 11.76 5.09
C VAL A 137 -8.10 11.48 3.63
N LEU A 138 -7.19 10.54 3.35
CA LEU A 138 -6.79 10.12 2.00
C LEU A 138 -7.98 9.71 1.13
N GLY A 139 -8.94 8.97 1.70
CA GLY A 139 -10.14 8.53 0.98
C GLY A 139 -11.13 9.65 0.64
N ASN A 140 -10.99 10.84 1.22
CA ASN A 140 -11.88 11.98 1.02
C ASN A 140 -11.16 13.21 0.43
N ILE A 141 -9.94 13.05 -0.08
CA ILE A 141 -9.17 14.17 -0.64
C ILE A 141 -9.92 14.80 -1.82
N ASN A 142 -10.02 16.14 -1.79
CA ASN A 142 -10.44 16.96 -2.91
C ASN A 142 -9.23 17.74 -3.46
N LEU A 143 -8.94 17.56 -4.76
CA LEU A 143 -7.89 18.28 -5.50
C LEU A 143 -8.44 19.24 -6.56
N ALA A 144 -9.75 19.50 -6.56
CA ALA A 144 -10.37 20.45 -7.45
C ALA A 144 -9.97 21.90 -7.10
N GLU A 145 -10.30 22.85 -7.97
CA GLU A 145 -9.99 24.28 -7.79
C GLU A 145 -10.52 24.90 -6.49
N ASP A 146 -11.55 24.31 -5.89
CA ASP A 146 -12.14 24.71 -4.59
C ASP A 146 -11.57 23.94 -3.39
N ALA A 147 -10.49 23.18 -3.58
CA ALA A 147 -9.86 22.39 -2.52
C ALA A 147 -9.43 23.25 -1.33
N ASP A 148 -9.93 22.89 -0.15
CA ASP A 148 -9.55 23.52 1.11
C ASP A 148 -8.34 22.80 1.72
N VAL A 149 -7.29 23.53 2.08
CA VAL A 149 -6.11 22.98 2.77
C VAL A 149 -6.42 22.43 4.15
N GLU A 150 -7.51 22.90 4.79
CA GLU A 150 -7.95 22.41 6.10
C GLU A 150 -8.42 20.95 6.05
N GLN A 151 -8.63 20.37 4.86
CA GLN A 151 -9.02 18.96 4.70
C GLN A 151 -8.00 17.99 5.34
N PHE A 152 -6.73 18.40 5.45
CA PHE A 152 -5.66 17.58 6.02
C PHE A 152 -5.49 17.73 7.53
N LYS A 153 -6.15 18.73 8.13
CA LYS A 153 -5.97 19.09 9.53
C LYS A 153 -6.23 17.93 10.48
N GLU A 154 -7.26 17.12 10.23
CA GLU A 154 -7.57 15.94 11.05
C GLU A 154 -6.38 14.97 11.10
N ALA A 155 -5.70 14.75 9.97
CA ALA A 155 -4.52 13.88 9.91
C ALA A 155 -3.31 14.51 10.62
N PHE A 156 -3.06 15.80 10.42
CA PHE A 156 -1.94 16.50 11.06
C PHE A 156 -2.11 16.60 12.58
N ASP A 157 -3.31 16.92 13.06
CA ASP A 157 -3.63 16.95 14.48
C ASP A 157 -3.51 15.55 15.09
N ALA A 158 -3.95 14.51 14.37
CA ALA A 158 -3.79 13.12 14.82
C ALA A 158 -2.31 12.69 14.87
N TYR A 159 -1.48 13.08 13.91
CA TYR A 159 -0.05 12.78 13.89
C TYR A 159 0.69 13.49 15.03
N ALA A 160 0.41 14.79 15.22
CA ALA A 160 0.97 15.59 16.29
C ALA A 160 0.58 15.04 17.68
N GLY A 161 -0.70 14.71 17.87
CA GLY A 161 -1.24 14.27 19.17
C GLY A 161 -0.99 15.30 20.26
N ASP A 162 -0.57 14.86 21.45
CA ASP A 162 -0.24 15.74 22.59
C ASP A 162 1.18 16.33 22.51
N GLY A 163 1.90 16.15 21.39
CA GLY A 163 3.31 16.44 21.27
C GLY A 163 3.68 17.20 19.98
N THR A 164 4.97 17.13 19.63
CA THR A 164 5.51 17.81 18.44
C THR A 164 5.29 16.99 17.17
N SER A 165 4.98 17.64 16.06
CA SER A 165 4.94 17.04 14.71
C SER A 165 6.33 16.88 14.09
N LEU A 166 7.25 16.25 14.82
CA LEU A 166 8.60 15.98 14.32
C LEU A 166 8.59 14.85 13.27
N PRO A 167 9.45 14.92 12.24
CA PRO A 167 9.65 13.79 11.33
C PRO A 167 10.09 12.53 12.06
N ASP A 168 9.64 11.38 11.55
CA ASP A 168 9.94 10.03 12.07
C ASP A 168 9.58 9.84 13.55
N LYS A 169 8.58 10.58 14.05
CA LYS A 169 8.17 10.55 15.46
C LYS A 169 7.85 9.13 15.90
N TYR A 170 7.05 8.39 15.13
CA TYR A 170 6.60 7.06 15.52
C TYR A 170 7.74 6.06 15.42
N TYR A 171 8.58 6.18 14.39
CA TYR A 171 9.76 5.33 14.26
C TYR A 171 10.75 5.51 15.42
N ARG A 172 10.99 6.75 15.85
CA ARG A 172 11.84 7.03 17.03
C ARG A 172 11.27 6.45 18.31
N ARG A 173 9.96 6.56 18.53
CA ARG A 173 9.27 5.97 19.69
C ARG A 173 9.36 4.44 19.67
N LEU A 174 9.19 3.82 18.51
CA LEU A 174 9.41 2.39 18.34
C LEU A 174 10.83 2.00 18.73
N ASN A 175 11.85 2.72 18.25
CA ASN A 175 13.23 2.43 18.63
C ASN A 175 13.44 2.50 20.14
N VAL A 176 12.87 3.48 20.85
CA VAL A 176 12.94 3.53 22.31
C VAL A 176 12.31 2.30 22.95
N LEU A 177 11.14 1.87 22.48
CA LEU A 177 10.46 0.68 22.97
C LEU A 177 11.29 -0.61 22.74
N ILE A 178 11.89 -0.74 21.55
CA ILE A 178 12.76 -1.86 21.21
C ILE A 178 13.94 -1.98 22.19
N HIS A 179 14.57 -0.85 22.56
CA HIS A 179 15.73 -0.85 23.47
C HIS A 179 15.38 -1.06 24.95
N LYS A 180 14.10 -1.10 25.31
CA LYS A 180 13.66 -1.41 26.69
C LYS A 180 13.58 -2.92 26.98
N ILE A 181 13.59 -3.74 25.94
CA ILE A 181 13.50 -5.21 26.00
C ILE A 181 14.89 -5.81 25.76
#